data_AF-A0A9P6GZ97-F1
#
_entry.id   AF-A0A9P6GZ97-F1
#
_cell.length_a   1.000
_cell.length_b   1.000
_cell.length_c   1.000
_cell.angle_alpha   90.00
_cell.angle_beta   90.00
_cell.angle_gamma   90.00
#
_symmetry.space_group_name_H-M   'P 1'
#
loop_
_entity.id
_entity.type
_entity.pdbx_description
1 polymer ?
#
loop_
_entity_poly.entity_id
_entity_poly.type
_entity_poly.pdbx_seq_one_letter_code
_entity_poly.pdbx_strand_id
1 'polypeptide(L)'
;MAERKRQKIEGAGRNKSSKAARVEEAKQTLEFLIDSINNKEMSYISEFLCSSNKLITLKLLDDTQLNNLGLILVEFLDQPLRIQAIEVLKAIPFSMKDRKVFFDSVKSRVIDISKLLYLKGKLDYMKLTRLVTEKKEPKEKIHLKAE
;
A
#
# COMPACT_ATOMS: atom_id res chain seq x y z
N MET A 1 -27.37 -39.10 20.59
CA MET A 1 -26.85 -38.43 19.37
C MET A 1 -27.70 -37.24 18.87
N ALA A 2 -28.88 -36.95 19.44
CA ALA A 2 -29.75 -35.86 18.97
C ALA A 2 -29.34 -34.45 19.46
N GLU A 3 -28.64 -34.33 20.59
CA GLU A 3 -28.22 -33.03 21.15
C GLU A 3 -27.10 -32.32 20.36
N ARG A 4 -26.17 -33.09 19.78
CA ARG A 4 -25.07 -32.51 18.98
C ARG A 4 -25.53 -31.91 17.65
N LYS A 5 -26.74 -32.25 17.17
CA LYS A 5 -27.32 -31.66 15.95
C LYS A 5 -28.01 -30.32 16.20
N ARG A 6 -28.47 -30.02 17.43
CA ARG A 6 -29.14 -28.74 17.74
C ARG A 6 -28.14 -27.58 17.90
N GLN A 7 -27.00 -27.81 18.53
CA GLN A 7 -25.95 -26.78 18.69
C GLN A 7 -25.31 -26.33 17.36
N LYS A 8 -25.28 -27.20 16.33
CA LYS A 8 -24.73 -26.85 15.02
C LYS A 8 -25.63 -25.91 14.20
N ILE A 9 -26.93 -25.86 14.50
CA ILE A 9 -27.90 -25.05 13.76
C ILE A 9 -27.97 -23.64 14.36
N GLU A 10 -27.83 -23.48 15.68
CA GLU A 10 -27.85 -22.18 16.35
C GLU A 10 -26.59 -21.33 16.08
N GLY A 11 -25.41 -21.95 15.91
CA GLY A 11 -24.18 -21.23 15.55
C GLY A 11 -24.16 -20.66 14.13
N ALA A 12 -24.94 -21.25 13.20
CA ALA A 12 -25.00 -20.80 11.81
C ALA A 12 -25.95 -19.60 11.60
N GLY A 13 -26.94 -19.42 12.49
CA GLY A 13 -27.89 -18.31 12.44
C GLY A 13 -27.31 -16.97 12.92
N ARG A 14 -26.47 -17.00 13.96
CA ARG A 14 -25.86 -15.78 14.56
C ARG A 14 -24.87 -15.06 13.64
N ASN A 15 -24.13 -15.79 12.82
CA ASN A 15 -23.14 -15.18 11.90
C ASN A 15 -23.77 -14.53 10.66
N LYS A 16 -24.98 -14.95 10.26
CA LYS A 16 -25.66 -14.37 9.08
C LYS A 16 -26.24 -12.98 9.37
N SER A 17 -26.78 -12.75 10.57
CA SER A 17 -27.30 -11.42 10.96
C SER A 17 -26.19 -10.38 11.08
N SER A 18 -25.02 -10.75 11.64
CA SER A 18 -23.86 -9.87 11.74
C SER A 18 -23.28 -9.48 10.38
N LYS A 19 -23.18 -10.42 9.43
CA LYS A 19 -22.66 -10.13 8.09
C LYS A 19 -23.60 -9.23 7.27
N ALA A 20 -24.91 -9.44 7.37
CA ALA A 20 -25.89 -8.60 6.68
C ALA A 20 -25.86 -7.15 7.19
N ALA A 21 -25.78 -6.95 8.51
CA ALA A 21 -25.65 -5.61 9.11
C ALA A 21 -24.39 -4.87 8.62
N ARG A 22 -23.25 -5.57 8.56
CA ARG A 22 -21.99 -5.00 8.03
C ARG A 22 -22.07 -4.63 6.54
N VAL A 23 -22.85 -5.37 5.76
CA VAL A 23 -23.05 -5.06 4.33
C VAL A 23 -23.94 -3.82 4.18
N GLU A 24 -24.98 -3.68 4.99
CA GLU A 24 -25.83 -2.48 4.95
C GLU A 24 -25.08 -1.23 5.41
N GLU A 25 -24.27 -1.33 6.48
CA GLU A 25 -23.39 -0.25 6.92
C GLU A 25 -22.34 0.12 5.83
N ALA A 26 -21.79 -0.88 5.14
CA ALA A 26 -20.89 -0.66 4.01
C ALA A 26 -21.58 0.05 2.83
N LYS A 27 -22.86 -0.22 2.57
CA LYS A 27 -23.63 0.47 1.53
C LYS A 27 -23.91 1.93 1.89
N GLN A 28 -24.24 2.21 3.16
CA GLN A 28 -24.52 3.57 3.63
C GLN A 28 -23.31 4.50 3.48
N THR A 29 -22.09 3.95 3.59
CA THR A 29 -20.84 4.69 3.46
C THR A 29 -20.22 4.63 2.06
N LEU A 30 -20.82 3.85 1.15
CA LEU A 30 -20.28 3.61 -0.19
C LEU A 30 -20.34 4.87 -1.07
N GLU A 31 -21.46 5.58 -1.03
CA GLU A 31 -21.67 6.78 -1.86
C GLU A 31 -20.64 7.87 -1.52
N PHE A 32 -20.46 8.15 -0.23
CA PHE A 32 -19.44 9.06 0.26
C PHE A 32 -18.02 8.63 -0.11
N LEU A 33 -17.72 7.33 -0.09
CA LEU A 33 -16.41 6.82 -0.51
C LEU A 33 -16.19 7.04 -2.01
N ILE A 34 -17.20 6.77 -2.84
CA ILE A 34 -17.14 6.99 -4.29
C ILE A 34 -16.89 8.47 -4.59
N ASP A 35 -17.63 9.36 -3.94
CA ASP A 35 -17.46 10.81 -4.09
C ASP A 35 -16.06 11.24 -3.66
N SER A 36 -15.56 10.70 -2.55
CA SER A 36 -14.22 10.97 -2.06
C SER A 36 -13.12 10.47 -3.00
N ILE A 37 -13.32 9.32 -3.66
CA ILE A 37 -12.40 8.81 -4.68
C ILE A 37 -12.39 9.74 -5.90
N ASN A 38 -13.57 10.19 -6.34
CA ASN A 38 -13.71 11.06 -7.52
C ASN A 38 -13.09 12.44 -7.27
N ASN A 39 -13.32 13.01 -6.08
CA ASN A 39 -12.81 14.32 -5.67
C ASN A 39 -11.38 14.25 -5.10
N LYS A 40 -10.82 13.05 -4.92
CA LYS A 40 -9.52 12.80 -4.28
C LYS A 40 -9.42 13.38 -2.87
N GLU A 41 -10.51 13.30 -2.12
CA GLU A 41 -10.58 13.78 -0.74
C GLU A 41 -9.90 12.79 0.23
N MET A 42 -8.71 13.17 0.72
CA MET A 42 -7.89 12.30 1.56
C MET A 42 -8.46 12.07 2.97
N SER A 43 -9.23 13.03 3.49
CA SER A 43 -9.79 12.95 4.85
C SER A 43 -10.72 11.74 5.00
N TYR A 44 -11.66 11.58 4.06
CA TYR A 44 -12.62 10.47 4.11
C TYR A 44 -11.99 9.12 3.73
N ILE A 45 -10.98 9.13 2.85
CA ILE A 45 -10.21 7.93 2.53
C ILE A 45 -9.45 7.43 3.78
N SER A 46 -8.93 8.36 4.59
CA SER A 46 -8.29 8.02 5.87
C SER A 46 -9.27 7.38 6.85
N GLU A 47 -10.49 7.89 6.93
CA GLU A 47 -11.55 7.31 7.74
C GLU A 47 -11.94 5.91 7.25
N PHE A 48 -12.12 5.75 5.94
CA PHE A 48 -12.37 4.46 5.30
C PHE A 48 -11.29 3.42 5.62
N LEU A 49 -10.01 3.79 5.57
CA LEU A 49 -8.89 2.90 5.89
C LEU A 49 -8.93 2.37 7.34
N CYS A 50 -9.48 3.16 8.26
CA CYS A 50 -9.68 2.78 9.66
C CYS A 50 -10.97 1.97 9.89
N SER A 51 -11.89 1.93 8.92
CA SER A 51 -13.17 1.25 9.07
C SER A 51 -13.02 -0.27 9.21
N SER A 52 -13.88 -0.86 10.05
CA SER A 52 -13.91 -2.31 10.25
C SER A 52 -14.49 -3.08 9.05
N ASN A 53 -15.23 -2.40 8.19
CA ASN A 53 -15.92 -2.97 7.02
C ASN A 53 -15.17 -2.70 5.70
N LYS A 54 -13.97 -2.12 5.72
CA LYS A 54 -13.24 -1.68 4.51
C LYS A 54 -13.15 -2.73 3.40
N LEU A 55 -12.91 -4.00 3.74
CA LEU A 55 -12.80 -5.10 2.76
C LEU A 55 -14.15 -5.53 2.17
N ILE A 56 -15.26 -5.26 2.87
CA ILE A 56 -16.61 -5.51 2.37
C ILE A 56 -16.97 -4.38 1.40
N THR A 57 -16.77 -3.13 1.81
CA THR A 57 -17.01 -1.95 0.97
C THR A 57 -16.17 -2.01 -0.32
N LEU A 58 -14.93 -2.49 -0.25
CA LEU A 58 -14.07 -2.66 -1.42
C LEU A 58 -14.70 -3.55 -2.51
N LYS A 59 -15.46 -4.58 -2.12
CA LYS A 59 -16.11 -5.50 -3.08
C LYS A 59 -17.34 -4.89 -3.76
N LEU A 60 -17.82 -3.75 -3.27
CA LEU A 60 -18.97 -3.04 -3.83
C LEU A 60 -18.55 -2.01 -4.88
N LEU A 61 -17.25 -1.69 -4.95
CA LEU A 61 -16.71 -0.75 -5.93
C LEU A 61 -16.54 -1.42 -7.30
N ASP A 62 -16.70 -0.62 -8.35
CA ASP A 62 -16.39 -1.05 -9.72
C ASP A 62 -14.88 -1.02 -10.01
N ASP A 63 -14.47 -1.62 -11.14
CA ASP A 63 -13.05 -1.70 -11.52
C ASP A 63 -12.38 -0.31 -11.68
N THR A 64 -13.14 0.71 -12.10
CA THR A 64 -12.61 2.08 -12.30
C THR A 64 -12.36 2.75 -10.96
N GLN A 65 -13.33 2.65 -10.05
CA GLN A 65 -13.24 3.15 -8.67
C GLN A 65 -12.13 2.45 -7.91
N LEU A 66 -11.99 1.13 -8.07
CA LEU A 66 -10.90 0.34 -7.48
C LEU A 66 -9.54 0.78 -7.99
N ASN A 67 -9.41 1.04 -9.29
CA ASN A 67 -8.16 1.54 -9.85
C ASN A 67 -7.81 2.93 -9.31
N ASN A 68 -8.77 3.85 -9.31
CA ASN A 68 -8.58 5.21 -8.79
C ASN A 68 -8.23 5.21 -7.30
N LEU A 69 -8.95 4.40 -6.49
CA LEU A 69 -8.65 4.21 -5.08
C LEU A 69 -7.22 3.69 -4.90
N GLY A 70 -6.81 2.67 -5.67
CA GLY A 70 -5.45 2.14 -5.57
C GLY A 70 -4.37 3.17 -5.90
N LEU A 71 -4.60 4.04 -6.88
CA LEU A 71 -3.68 5.13 -7.19
C LEU A 71 -3.56 6.14 -6.05
N ILE A 72 -4.67 6.45 -5.37
CA ILE A 72 -4.67 7.32 -4.20
C ILE A 72 -3.95 6.65 -3.02
N LEU A 73 -4.18 5.35 -2.80
CA LEU A 73 -3.55 4.60 -1.71
C LEU A 73 -2.02 4.52 -1.82
N VAL A 74 -1.45 4.72 -3.01
CA VAL A 74 0.01 4.86 -3.17
C VAL A 74 0.54 6.07 -2.39
N GLU A 75 -0.22 7.15 -2.28
CA GLU A 75 0.17 8.37 -1.56
C GLU A 75 0.21 8.15 -0.04
N PHE A 76 -0.58 7.20 0.47
CA PHE A 76 -0.57 6.79 1.86
C PHE A 76 0.61 5.89 2.25
N LEU A 77 1.42 5.43 1.29
CA LEU A 77 2.56 4.55 1.58
C LEU A 77 3.67 5.26 2.37
N ASP A 78 3.77 6.57 2.23
CA ASP A 78 4.72 7.43 2.92
C ASP A 78 4.09 8.17 4.13
N GLN A 79 2.84 7.86 4.49
CA GLN A 79 2.05 8.57 5.51
C GLN A 79 1.66 7.68 6.72
N PRO A 80 1.20 8.28 7.83
CA PRO A 80 0.43 7.55 8.83
C PRO A 80 -0.73 6.80 8.15
N LEU A 81 -1.05 5.59 8.61
CA LEU A 81 -1.98 4.63 7.96
C LEU A 81 -1.39 3.77 6.82
N ARG A 82 -0.07 3.82 6.59
CA ARG A 82 0.63 2.93 5.63
C ARG A 82 0.20 1.46 5.71
N ILE A 83 0.07 0.90 6.91
CA ILE A 83 -0.25 -0.54 7.09
C ILE A 83 -1.66 -0.84 6.59
N GLN A 84 -2.63 0.02 6.93
CA GLN A 84 -4.01 -0.08 6.49
C GLN A 84 -4.11 0.11 4.96
N ALA A 85 -3.38 1.08 4.40
CA ALA A 85 -3.32 1.30 2.97
C ALA A 85 -2.74 0.09 2.22
N ILE A 86 -1.67 -0.53 2.73
CA ILE A 86 -1.08 -1.76 2.17
C ILE A 86 -2.07 -2.92 2.22
N GLU A 87 -2.83 -3.07 3.32
CA GLU A 87 -3.85 -4.11 3.47
C GLU A 87 -4.91 -3.99 2.36
N VAL A 88 -5.42 -2.78 2.15
CA VAL A 88 -6.44 -2.51 1.11
C VAL A 88 -5.85 -2.66 -0.29
N LEU A 89 -4.65 -2.13 -0.55
CA LEU A 89 -3.95 -2.28 -1.83
C LEU A 89 -3.76 -3.75 -2.23
N LYS A 90 -3.43 -4.62 -1.27
CA LYS A 90 -3.32 -6.06 -1.49
C LYS A 90 -4.67 -6.70 -1.81
N ALA A 91 -5.76 -6.16 -1.30
CA ALA A 91 -7.11 -6.70 -1.49
C ALA A 91 -7.75 -6.29 -2.83
N ILE A 92 -7.36 -5.15 -3.42
CA ILE A 92 -7.94 -4.62 -4.67
C ILE A 92 -7.90 -5.62 -5.83
N PRO A 93 -6.75 -6.27 -6.16
CA PRO A 93 -6.68 -7.19 -7.30
C PRO A 93 -7.64 -8.39 -7.20
N PHE A 94 -8.05 -8.78 -5.99
CA PHE A 94 -9.00 -9.86 -5.77
C PHE A 94 -10.45 -9.45 -6.05
N SER A 95 -10.72 -8.15 -6.10
CA SER A 95 -12.05 -7.59 -6.39
C SER A 95 -12.18 -7.10 -7.84
N MET A 96 -11.08 -7.04 -8.59
CA MET A 96 -11.05 -6.59 -9.99
C MET A 96 -11.15 -7.73 -10.99
N LYS A 97 -11.78 -7.46 -12.15
CA LYS A 97 -11.77 -8.38 -13.30
C LYS A 97 -10.44 -8.35 -14.05
N ASP A 98 -9.94 -7.16 -14.37
CA ASP A 98 -8.64 -6.98 -15.03
C ASP A 98 -7.58 -6.48 -14.05
N ARG A 99 -6.77 -7.41 -13.56
CA ARG A 99 -5.70 -7.13 -12.60
C ARG A 99 -4.47 -6.49 -13.26
N LYS A 100 -4.28 -6.69 -14.56
CA LYS A 100 -3.04 -6.27 -15.25
C LYS A 100 -3.01 -4.76 -15.38
N VAL A 101 -4.13 -4.17 -15.81
CA VAL A 101 -4.30 -2.72 -15.93
C VAL A 101 -4.04 -2.02 -14.60
N PHE A 102 -4.52 -2.60 -13.49
CA PHE A 102 -4.26 -2.10 -12.14
C PHE A 102 -2.77 -2.10 -11.79
N PHE A 103 -2.08 -3.23 -11.96
CA PHE A 103 -0.67 -3.32 -11.62
C PHE A 103 0.20 -2.38 -12.47
N ASP A 104 -0.12 -2.24 -13.76
CA ASP A 104 0.58 -1.31 -14.66
C ASP A 104 0.36 0.15 -14.19
N SER A 105 -0.87 0.50 -13.81
CA SER A 105 -1.22 1.82 -13.28
C SER A 105 -0.47 2.12 -11.98
N VAL A 106 -0.49 1.20 -11.01
CA VAL A 106 0.21 1.36 -9.73
C VAL A 106 1.72 1.45 -9.94
N LYS A 107 2.31 0.60 -10.80
CA LYS A 107 3.74 0.61 -11.10
C LYS A 107 4.18 1.95 -11.69
N SER A 108 3.38 2.53 -12.59
CA SER A 108 3.67 3.86 -13.15
C SER A 108 3.68 4.97 -12.10
N ARG A 109 2.83 4.85 -11.06
CA ARG A 109 2.71 5.85 -9.99
C ARG A 109 3.77 5.70 -8.90
N VAL A 110 4.20 4.47 -8.61
CA VAL A 110 5.23 4.18 -7.58
C VAL A 110 6.64 4.47 -8.08
N ILE A 111 6.90 4.34 -9.38
CA ILE A 111 8.20 4.66 -9.99
C ILE A 111 8.30 6.19 -10.14
N ASP A 112 8.68 6.86 -9.07
CA ASP A 112 9.09 8.27 -9.13
C ASP A 112 10.53 8.35 -9.68
N ILE A 113 10.62 8.70 -10.97
CA ILE A 113 11.89 8.86 -11.69
C ILE A 113 12.80 9.88 -10.98
N SER A 114 12.22 10.91 -10.34
CA SER A 114 13.00 11.93 -9.62
C SER A 114 13.67 11.34 -8.38
N LYS A 115 12.96 10.50 -7.62
CA LYS A 115 13.54 9.76 -6.47
C LYS A 115 14.62 8.78 -6.94
N LEU A 116 14.42 8.11 -8.08
CA LEU A 116 15.42 7.21 -8.66
C LEU A 116 16.69 7.95 -9.13
N LEU A 117 16.53 9.09 -9.80
CA LEU A 117 17.64 9.96 -10.20
C LEU A 117 18.42 10.48 -8.99
N TYR A 118 17.73 10.89 -7.93
CA TYR A 118 18.35 11.32 -6.69
C TYR A 118 19.18 10.20 -6.02
N LEU A 119 18.60 9.00 -5.91
CA LEU A 119 19.30 7.83 -5.36
C LEU A 119 20.52 7.45 -6.21
N LYS A 120 20.39 7.48 -7.54
CA LYS A 120 21.51 7.27 -8.46
C LYS A 120 22.61 8.32 -8.25
N GLY A 121 22.25 9.60 -8.19
CA GLY A 121 23.21 10.69 -7.93
C GLY A 121 23.95 10.54 -6.60
N LYS A 122 23.24 10.14 -5.53
CA LYS A 122 23.87 9.81 -4.25
C LYS A 122 24.86 8.65 -4.35
N LEU A 123 24.48 7.56 -5.03
CA LEU A 123 25.35 6.41 -5.25
C LEU A 123 26.60 6.80 -6.05
N ASP A 124 26.44 7.59 -7.11
CA ASP A 124 27.55 8.05 -7.95
C ASP A 124 28.49 8.98 -7.17
N TYR A 125 27.96 9.88 -6.34
CA TYR A 125 28.76 10.70 -5.43
C TYR A 125 29.55 9.84 -4.43
N MET A 126 28.91 8.84 -3.81
CA MET A 126 29.59 7.94 -2.87
C MET A 126 30.71 7.12 -3.52
N LYS A 127 30.53 6.70 -4.78
CA LYS A 127 31.59 6.04 -5.55
C LYS A 127 32.75 6.99 -5.82
N LEU A 128 32.45 8.23 -6.21
CA LEU A 128 33.45 9.23 -6.51
C LEU A 128 34.27 9.61 -5.26
N THR A 129 33.62 9.78 -4.11
CA THR A 129 34.32 10.09 -2.86
C THR A 129 35.20 8.93 -2.37
N ARG A 130 34.76 7.68 -2.51
CA ARG A 130 35.60 6.50 -2.22
C ARG A 130 36.88 6.44 -3.07
N LEU A 131 36.78 6.77 -4.36
CA LEU A 131 37.93 6.86 -5.26
C LEU A 131 38.89 8.00 -4.91
N VAL A 132 38.39 9.06 -4.28
CA VAL A 132 39.21 10.21 -3.83
C VAL A 132 39.96 9.88 -2.53
N THR A 133 39.38 9.08 -1.63
CA THR A 133 40.07 8.63 -0.41
C THR A 133 41.17 7.60 -0.67
N GLU A 134 41.02 6.72 -1.66
CA GLU A 134 42.05 5.70 -1.99
C GLU A 134 43.31 6.28 -2.68
N LYS A 135 43.28 7.52 -3.17
CA LYS A 135 44.43 8.16 -3.86
C LYS A 135 45.38 8.94 -2.94
N LYS A 136 45.20 8.92 -1.62
CA LYS A 136 46.02 9.69 -0.67
C LYS A 136 46.71 8.80 0.38
N GLU A 137 47.68 8.00 -0.05
CA GLU A 137 48.81 7.64 0.81
C GLU A 137 50.10 7.71 -0.02
N PRO A 138 50.94 8.76 0.15
CA PRO A 138 52.31 8.68 -0.28
C PRO A 138 53.06 7.76 0.69
N LYS A 139 53.47 6.58 0.22
CA LYS A 139 54.46 5.76 0.94
C LYS A 139 55.81 6.44 0.84
N GLU A 140 56.09 7.37 1.74
CA GLU A 140 57.46 7.84 1.97
C GLU A 140 58.28 6.70 2.57
N LYS A 141 58.94 5.93 1.72
CA LYS A 141 60.08 5.10 2.13
C LYS A 141 61.25 6.05 2.40
N ILE A 142 61.41 6.46 3.65
CA ILE A 142 62.66 7.08 4.10
C ILE A 142 63.72 5.96 4.11
N HIS A 143 64.51 5.87 3.04
CA HIS A 143 65.78 5.15 3.06
C HIS A 143 66.81 6.02 3.80
N LEU A 144 66.96 5.79 5.10
CA LEU A 144 68.18 6.20 5.81
C LEU A 144 69.29 5.22 5.40
N LYS A 145 70.14 5.64 4.46
CA LYS A 145 71.47 5.07 4.28
C LYS A 145 72.47 5.92 5.07
N ALA A 146 73.17 5.25 5.98
CA ALA A 146 74.55 5.39 6.44
C ALA A 146 75.18 6.79 6.52
N GLU A 147 75.69 7.13 7.71
CA GLU A 147 77.13 7.23 8.01
C GLU A 147 77.37 6.97 9.50
#